data_AF-A0A9P9JSA5-F1
#
_entry.id   AF-A0A9P9JSA5-F1
#
_cell.length_a   1.000
_cell.length_b   1.000
_cell.length_c   1.000
_cell.angle_alpha   90.00
_cell.angle_beta   90.00
_cell.angle_gamma   90.00
#
_symmetry.space_group_name_H-M   'P 1'
#
loop_
_entity.id
_entity.type
_entity.pdbx_description
1 polymer ?
#
loop_
_entity_poly.entity_id
_entity_poly.type
_entity_poly.pdbx_seq_one_letter_code
_entity_poly.pdbx_strand_id
1 'polypeptide(L)'
;MKVARTMTTRIIIKKKKRDSSKRRRGGGQRKAVRQFLSTFRLFAMAMAVVTHIWWGMPGRGPELLTMRHCDSQQLIRSAFIFNGQMIIITDRDKSRAIRGIGRKVAWFLPELPTKIMVAYIAWLIPTARMLHKQAGIQGPRPSLKGFL
;
A
#
# COMPACT_ATOMS: atom_id res chain seq x y z
N MET A 1 6.51 -59.04 22.28
CA MET A 1 6.89 -57.63 22.04
C MET A 1 6.36 -57.13 20.69
N LYS A 2 5.10 -56.68 20.58
CA LYS A 2 4.51 -56.14 19.31
C LYS A 2 3.85 -54.75 19.45
N VAL A 3 3.73 -54.24 20.68
CA VAL A 3 2.94 -53.04 21.01
C VAL A 3 3.69 -51.73 20.69
N ALA A 4 5.02 -51.71 20.81
CA ALA A 4 5.83 -50.50 20.62
C ALA A 4 5.89 -50.01 19.16
N ARG A 5 5.95 -50.92 18.17
CA ARG A 5 6.03 -50.53 16.74
C ARG A 5 4.74 -49.86 16.24
N THR A 6 3.57 -50.28 16.73
CA THR A 6 2.27 -49.73 16.31
C THR A 6 2.04 -48.30 16.82
N MET A 7 2.54 -47.99 18.02
CA MET A 7 2.48 -46.66 18.62
C MET A 7 3.33 -45.65 17.83
N THR A 8 4.57 -46.02 17.48
CA THR A 8 5.48 -45.14 16.73
C THR A 8 4.94 -44.79 15.34
N THR A 9 4.39 -45.78 14.63
CA THR A 9 3.79 -45.56 13.30
C THR A 9 2.56 -44.64 13.38
N ARG A 10 1.71 -44.79 14.39
CA ARG A 10 0.56 -43.90 14.63
C ARG A 10 0.98 -42.46 14.91
N ILE A 11 2.07 -42.25 15.65
CA ILE A 11 2.62 -40.92 15.95
C ILE A 11 3.15 -40.26 14.67
N ILE A 12 3.91 -40.99 13.84
CA ILE A 12 4.46 -40.48 12.58
C ILE A 12 3.33 -40.09 11.61
N ILE A 13 2.30 -40.92 11.47
CA ILE A 13 1.15 -40.64 10.60
C ILE A 13 0.37 -39.42 11.10
N LYS A 14 0.12 -39.30 12.41
CA LYS A 14 -0.54 -38.11 12.99
C LYS A 14 0.28 -36.84 12.75
N LYS A 15 1.61 -36.90 12.89
CA LYS A 15 2.51 -35.77 12.64
C LYS A 15 2.50 -35.36 11.16
N LYS A 16 2.57 -36.32 10.24
CA LYS A 16 2.49 -36.10 8.79
C LYS A 16 1.13 -35.51 8.35
N LYS A 17 0.02 -35.94 8.95
CA LYS A 17 -1.31 -35.35 8.72
C LYS A 17 -1.42 -33.92 9.26
N ARG A 18 -0.80 -33.61 10.41
CA ARG A 18 -0.74 -32.25 10.95
C ARG A 18 0.06 -31.32 10.04
N ASP A 19 1.23 -31.74 9.57
CA ASP A 19 2.07 -30.91 8.70
C ASP A 19 1.45 -30.68 7.33
N SER A 20 0.79 -31.68 6.74
CA SER A 20 0.08 -31.52 5.47
C SER A 20 -1.14 -30.60 5.59
N SER A 21 -1.88 -30.66 6.69
CA SER A 21 -2.96 -29.71 7.02
C SER A 21 -2.44 -28.28 7.19
N LYS A 22 -1.32 -28.09 7.90
CA LYS A 22 -0.67 -26.78 8.10
C LYS A 22 -0.17 -26.19 6.76
N ARG A 23 0.47 -27.01 5.92
CA ARG A 23 0.90 -26.61 4.56
C ARG A 23 -0.26 -26.21 3.66
N ARG A 24 -1.38 -26.95 3.69
CA ARG A 24 -2.60 -26.62 2.92
C ARG A 24 -3.23 -25.30 3.36
N ARG A 25 -3.31 -25.04 4.67
CA ARG A 25 -3.79 -23.75 5.22
C ARG A 25 -2.88 -22.57 4.84
N GLY A 26 -1.57 -22.74 4.94
CA GLY A 26 -0.61 -21.70 4.55
C GLY A 26 -0.61 -21.39 3.04
N GLY A 27 -0.85 -22.39 2.18
CA GLY A 27 -0.97 -22.22 0.73
C GLY A 27 -2.19 -21.40 0.32
N GLY A 28 -3.36 -21.67 0.91
CA GLY A 28 -4.58 -20.89 0.67
C GLY A 28 -4.47 -19.44 1.15
N GLN A 29 -3.91 -19.24 2.35
CA GLN A 29 -3.65 -17.90 2.89
C GLN A 29 -2.71 -17.07 2.00
N ARG A 30 -1.63 -17.68 1.47
CA ARG A 30 -0.73 -17.02 0.52
C ARG A 30 -1.38 -16.65 -0.81
N LYS A 31 -2.39 -17.40 -1.27
CA LYS A 31 -3.17 -17.04 -2.47
C LYS A 31 -4.09 -15.85 -2.18
N ALA A 32 -4.81 -15.88 -1.07
CA ALA A 32 -5.67 -14.77 -0.63
C ALA A 32 -4.88 -13.47 -0.44
N VAL A 33 -3.70 -13.54 0.20
CA VAL A 33 -2.81 -12.37 0.36
C VAL A 33 -2.36 -11.81 -0.98
N ARG A 34 -1.99 -12.66 -1.94
CA ARG A 34 -1.61 -12.22 -3.29
C ARG A 34 -2.77 -11.54 -4.02
N GLN A 35 -3.98 -12.09 -3.89
CA GLN A 35 -5.17 -11.51 -4.48
C GLN A 35 -5.48 -10.14 -3.87
N PHE A 36 -5.44 -10.03 -2.53
CA PHE A 36 -5.59 -8.75 -1.83
C PHE A 36 -4.56 -7.71 -2.30
N LEU A 37 -3.29 -8.08 -2.39
CA LEU A 37 -2.23 -7.17 -2.85
C LEU A 37 -2.40 -6.77 -4.32
N SER A 38 -2.94 -7.65 -5.16
CA SER A 38 -3.28 -7.32 -6.55
C SER A 38 -4.43 -6.31 -6.62
N THR A 39 -5.52 -6.55 -5.89
CA THR A 39 -6.65 -5.63 -5.79
C THR A 39 -6.24 -4.29 -5.19
N PHE A 40 -5.36 -4.29 -4.19
CA PHE A 40 -4.78 -3.09 -3.61
C PHE A 40 -4.03 -2.23 -4.65
N ARG A 41 -3.26 -2.85 -5.55
CA ARG A 41 -2.56 -2.13 -6.63
C ARG A 41 -3.54 -1.50 -7.62
N LEU A 42 -4.57 -2.24 -8.01
CA LEU A 42 -5.61 -1.71 -8.91
C LEU A 42 -6.36 -0.55 -8.27
N PHE A 43 -6.67 -0.66 -6.97
CA PHE A 43 -7.29 0.41 -6.21
C PHE A 43 -6.40 1.66 -6.15
N ALA A 44 -5.10 1.50 -5.87
CA ALA A 44 -4.15 2.62 -5.85
C ALA A 44 -4.08 3.32 -7.23
N MET A 45 -4.04 2.55 -8.32
CA MET A 45 -4.09 3.09 -9.69
C MET A 45 -5.40 3.85 -9.96
N ALA A 46 -6.54 3.30 -9.57
CA ALA A 46 -7.83 3.97 -9.73
C ALA A 46 -7.89 5.28 -8.92
N MET A 47 -7.39 5.28 -7.69
CA MET A 47 -7.31 6.47 -6.85
C MET A 47 -6.36 7.52 -7.42
N ALA A 48 -5.24 7.11 -8.03
CA ALA A 48 -4.35 8.01 -8.75
C ALA A 48 -5.07 8.67 -9.94
N VAL A 49 -5.88 7.92 -10.70
CA VAL A 49 -6.67 8.47 -11.80
C VAL A 49 -7.77 9.41 -11.30
N VAL A 50 -8.51 9.05 -10.25
CA VAL A 50 -9.57 9.89 -9.67
C VAL A 50 -8.99 11.21 -9.16
N THR A 51 -7.90 11.15 -8.39
CA THR A 51 -7.21 12.37 -7.91
C THR A 51 -6.67 13.22 -9.06
N HIS A 52 -6.23 12.60 -10.15
CA HIS A 52 -5.71 13.30 -11.33
C HIS A 52 -6.79 13.98 -12.19
N ILE A 53 -7.96 13.34 -12.38
CA ILE A 53 -9.07 13.90 -13.17
C ILE A 53 -9.74 15.06 -12.41
N TRP A 54 -9.92 14.91 -11.10
CA TRP A 54 -10.57 15.93 -10.27
C TRP A 54 -9.75 17.21 -10.08
N TRP A 55 -8.50 17.22 -10.48
CA TRP A 55 -7.61 18.38 -10.52
C TRP A 55 -8.04 19.42 -11.58
N GLY A 56 -9.00 19.13 -12.46
CA GLY A 56 -9.47 20.08 -13.49
C GLY A 56 -8.47 20.37 -14.63
N MET A 57 -7.25 19.84 -14.55
CA MET A 57 -6.25 19.81 -15.61
C MET A 57 -5.32 18.61 -15.34
N PRO A 58 -4.97 17.74 -16.30
CA PRO A 58 -4.10 16.61 -16.01
C PRO A 58 -2.76 17.12 -15.45
N GLY A 59 -2.51 16.90 -14.16
CA GLY A 59 -1.25 17.24 -13.51
C GLY A 59 -0.09 16.58 -14.26
N ARG A 60 1.03 17.26 -14.45
CA ARG A 60 2.14 16.68 -15.25
C ARG A 60 2.55 15.33 -14.63
N GLY A 61 2.97 14.35 -15.45
CA GLY A 61 3.42 13.03 -14.96
C GLY A 61 4.31 13.05 -13.69
N PRO A 62 5.23 14.02 -13.52
CA PRO A 62 6.00 14.18 -12.28
C PRO A 62 5.16 14.53 -11.04
N GLU A 63 4.05 15.26 -11.15
CA GLU A 63 3.19 15.66 -10.03
C GLU A 63 2.42 14.45 -9.46
N LEU A 64 1.96 13.55 -10.33
CA LEU A 64 1.32 12.28 -9.94
C LEU A 64 2.35 11.32 -9.29
N LEU A 65 3.55 11.26 -9.86
CA LEU A 65 4.61 10.37 -9.41
C LEU A 65 5.41 10.90 -8.22
N THR A 66 5.28 12.18 -7.85
CA THR A 66 5.95 12.77 -6.67
C THR A 66 5.01 12.98 -5.49
N MET A 67 3.72 12.64 -5.64
CA MET A 67 2.72 12.77 -4.58
C MET A 67 3.05 11.82 -3.42
N ARG A 68 3.26 12.39 -2.24
CA ARG A 68 3.71 11.68 -1.05
C ARG A 68 2.76 11.86 0.12
N HIS A 69 2.40 10.74 0.74
CA HIS A 69 1.55 10.71 1.93
C HIS A 69 2.36 10.86 3.25
N CYS A 70 3.69 10.67 3.19
CA CYS A 70 4.60 10.80 4.32
C CYS A 70 5.72 11.80 4.02
N ASP A 71 6.14 12.51 5.05
CA ASP A 71 7.34 13.35 5.01
C ASP A 71 8.58 12.46 4.81
N SER A 72 9.52 12.94 4.00
CA SER A 72 10.87 12.41 3.85
C SER A 72 11.87 13.46 4.30
N GLN A 73 13.07 13.07 4.71
CA GLN A 73 14.13 14.00 5.17
C GLN A 73 14.42 15.15 4.19
N GLN A 74 14.13 14.96 2.90
CA GLN A 74 14.38 15.94 1.84
C GLN A 74 13.10 16.58 1.26
N LEU A 75 11.91 16.02 1.52
CA LEU A 75 10.65 16.49 0.93
C LEU A 75 9.50 16.42 1.93
N ILE A 76 8.79 17.53 2.06
CA ILE A 76 7.55 17.65 2.82
C ILE A 76 6.43 16.87 2.09
N ARG A 77 5.55 16.21 2.84
CA ARG A 77 4.35 15.52 2.35
C ARG A 77 3.51 16.46 1.51
N SER A 78 2.94 15.94 0.43
CA SER A 78 2.06 16.72 -0.45
C SER A 78 0.61 16.66 0.01
N ALA A 79 0.24 15.74 0.92
CA ALA A 79 -1.13 15.50 1.35
C ALA A 79 -1.41 16.08 2.75
N PHE A 80 -2.43 16.94 2.83
CA PHE A 80 -2.92 17.58 4.05
C PHE A 80 -4.44 17.44 4.16
N ILE A 81 -5.00 17.67 5.36
CA ILE A 81 -6.44 17.73 5.58
C ILE A 81 -6.76 19.14 6.07
N PHE A 82 -7.73 19.78 5.44
CA PHE A 82 -8.21 21.11 5.79
C PHE A 82 -9.73 21.13 5.69
N ASN A 83 -10.39 21.51 6.77
CA ASN A 83 -11.85 21.59 6.85
C ASN A 83 -12.58 20.31 6.39
N GLY A 84 -12.06 19.13 6.77
CA GLY A 84 -12.64 17.83 6.38
C GLY A 84 -12.37 17.40 4.93
N GLN A 85 -11.69 18.23 4.13
CA GLN A 85 -11.27 17.93 2.76
C GLN A 85 -9.77 17.68 2.69
N MET A 86 -9.34 16.81 1.79
CA MET A 86 -7.92 16.57 1.54
C MET A 86 -7.39 17.66 0.61
N ILE A 87 -6.35 18.36 1.05
CA ILE A 87 -5.58 19.26 0.21
C ILE A 87 -4.32 18.54 -0.26
N ILE A 88 -4.12 18.55 -1.57
CA ILE A 88 -2.85 18.14 -2.17
C ILE A 88 -2.09 19.40 -2.56
N ILE A 89 -0.89 19.60 -2.02
CA ILE A 89 0.00 20.72 -2.34
C ILE A 89 1.11 20.17 -3.23
N THR A 90 1.15 20.63 -4.49
CA THR A 90 2.26 20.34 -5.40
C THR A 90 3.00 21.62 -5.76
N ASP A 91 4.27 21.44 -6.11
CA ASP A 91 5.08 22.49 -6.70
C ASP A 91 4.91 22.42 -8.21
N ARG A 92 4.23 23.41 -8.79
CA ARG A 92 3.85 23.39 -10.22
C ARG A 92 4.99 23.83 -11.13
N ASP A 93 6.05 24.41 -10.56
CA ASP A 93 6.96 25.24 -11.33
C ASP A 93 8.35 24.59 -11.53
N LYS A 94 8.74 24.41 -12.80
CA LYS A 94 10.10 23.99 -13.19
C LYS A 94 11.16 24.96 -12.67
N SER A 95 10.77 26.20 -12.37
CA SER A 95 11.63 27.25 -11.83
C SER A 95 12.22 26.91 -10.46
N ARG A 96 11.67 25.95 -9.70
CA ARG A 96 12.26 25.54 -8.41
C ARG A 96 13.68 24.98 -8.57
N ALA A 97 13.95 24.25 -9.66
CA ALA A 97 15.28 23.73 -9.97
C ALA A 97 16.27 24.82 -10.41
N ILE A 98 15.79 25.99 -10.84
CA ILE A 98 16.59 27.06 -11.44
C ILE A 98 16.77 28.26 -10.48
N ARG A 99 15.76 28.58 -9.67
CA ARG A 99 15.68 29.81 -8.86
C ARG A 99 15.35 29.57 -7.39
N GLY A 100 15.12 28.32 -6.97
CA GLY A 100 14.81 27.97 -5.58
C GLY A 100 13.41 28.37 -5.08
N ILE A 101 12.66 29.19 -5.84
CA ILE A 101 11.31 29.69 -5.49
C ILE A 101 10.30 29.07 -6.46
N GLY A 102 9.60 28.02 -6.02
CA GLY A 102 8.54 27.36 -6.77
C GLY A 102 7.15 27.84 -6.34
N ARG A 103 6.25 28.06 -7.30
CA ARG A 103 4.84 28.36 -7.01
C ARG A 103 4.12 27.09 -6.55
N LYS A 104 3.68 27.09 -5.30
CA LYS A 104 2.85 26.02 -4.73
C LYS A 104 1.40 26.21 -5.16
N VAL A 105 0.77 25.13 -5.60
CA VAL A 105 -0.66 25.11 -5.88
C VAL A 105 -1.31 24.06 -4.98
N ALA A 106 -2.39 24.47 -4.33
CA ALA A 106 -3.18 23.62 -3.45
C ALA A 106 -4.45 23.18 -4.17
N TRP A 107 -4.78 21.90 -4.06
CA TRP A 107 -5.89 21.28 -4.76
C TRP A 107 -6.78 20.59 -3.76
N PHE A 108 -8.05 20.94 -3.80
CA PHE A 108 -9.04 20.45 -2.87
C PHE A 108 -9.72 19.23 -3.48
N LEU A 109 -9.62 18.11 -2.78
CA LEU A 109 -10.30 16.89 -3.16
C LEU A 109 -11.74 16.93 -2.62
N PRO A 110 -12.74 16.49 -3.41
CA PRO A 110 -14.11 16.43 -2.92
C PRO A 110 -14.22 15.52 -1.68
N GLU A 111 -15.32 15.64 -0.95
CA GLU A 111 -15.50 14.97 0.34
C GLU A 111 -15.43 13.43 0.24
N LEU A 112 -16.06 12.85 -0.79
CA LEU A 112 -16.10 11.40 -0.97
C LEU A 112 -14.70 10.81 -1.26
N PRO A 113 -13.94 11.27 -2.29
CA PRO A 113 -12.56 10.84 -2.50
C PRO A 113 -11.64 11.12 -1.31
N THR A 114 -11.87 12.21 -0.56
CA THR A 114 -11.12 12.52 0.67
C THR A 114 -11.26 11.40 1.70
N LYS A 115 -12.49 11.01 2.04
CA LYS A 115 -12.74 9.93 3.02
C LYS A 115 -12.08 8.62 2.59
N ILE A 116 -12.17 8.30 1.30
CA ILE A 116 -11.55 7.11 0.72
C ILE A 116 -10.02 7.19 0.83
N MET A 117 -9.41 8.33 0.51
CA MET A 117 -7.96 8.52 0.65
C MET A 117 -7.48 8.44 2.10
N VAL A 118 -8.24 8.99 3.04
CA VAL A 118 -7.92 8.89 4.46
C VAL A 118 -7.95 7.43 4.91
N ALA A 119 -8.99 6.67 4.54
CA ALA A 119 -9.07 5.24 4.83
C ALA A 119 -7.94 4.44 4.15
N TYR A 120 -7.57 4.81 2.93
CA TYR A 120 -6.44 4.21 2.22
C TYR A 120 -5.12 4.39 2.98
N ILE A 121 -4.81 5.62 3.37
CA ILE A 121 -3.57 5.95 4.07
C ILE A 121 -3.56 5.34 5.48
N ALA A 122 -4.67 5.44 6.22
CA ALA A 122 -4.74 5.01 7.61
C ALA A 122 -4.85 3.49 7.77
N TRP A 123 -5.56 2.78 6.88
CA TRP A 123 -5.86 1.35 7.08
C TRP A 123 -5.23 0.46 6.01
N LEU A 124 -5.36 0.81 4.73
CA LEU A 124 -4.92 -0.08 3.64
C LEU A 124 -3.39 -0.14 3.53
N ILE A 125 -2.69 0.99 3.63
CA ILE A 125 -1.22 1.03 3.57
C ILE A 125 -0.58 0.21 4.72
N PRO A 126 -0.95 0.40 6.00
CA PRO A 126 -0.39 -0.41 7.09
C PRO A 126 -0.71 -1.90 6.94
N THR A 127 -1.94 -2.23 6.53
CA THR A 127 -2.37 -3.62 6.31
C THR A 127 -1.56 -4.28 5.20
N ALA A 128 -1.39 -3.63 4.05
CA ALA A 128 -0.57 -4.14 2.95
C ALA A 128 0.89 -4.35 3.40
N ARG A 129 1.46 -3.43 4.18
CA ARG A 129 2.81 -3.56 4.75
C ARG A 129 2.93 -4.74 5.71
N MET A 130 1.93 -4.93 6.58
CA MET A 130 1.87 -6.08 7.49
C MET A 130 1.81 -7.39 6.71
N LEU A 131 0.96 -7.47 5.69
CA LEU A 131 0.79 -8.66 4.86
C LEU A 131 2.06 -9.00 4.06
N HIS A 132 2.76 -8.01 3.52
CA HIS A 132 4.06 -8.21 2.87
C HIS A 132 5.09 -8.83 3.84
N LYS A 133 5.15 -8.35 5.09
CA LYS A 133 6.05 -8.91 6.12
C LYS A 133 5.66 -10.34 6.50
N GLN A 134 4.37 -10.60 6.74
CA GLN A 134 3.89 -11.90 7.22
C GLN A 134 3.92 -12.99 6.13
N ALA A 135 3.63 -12.64 4.88
CA ALA A 135 3.59 -13.60 3.79
C ALA A 135 4.98 -13.89 3.19
N GLY A 136 6.01 -13.11 3.53
CA GLY A 136 7.33 -13.20 2.93
C GLY A 136 7.34 -12.83 1.44
N ILE A 137 6.32 -12.11 0.97
CA ILE A 137 6.20 -11.64 -0.40
C ILE A 137 6.96 -10.33 -0.49
N GLN A 138 7.96 -10.25 -1.37
CA GLN A 138 8.75 -9.05 -1.55
C GLN A 138 7.85 -7.86 -1.88
N GLY A 139 7.83 -6.89 -0.97
CA GLY A 139 7.08 -5.64 -1.13
C GLY A 139 7.82 -4.62 -2.00
N PRO A 140 7.19 -3.49 -2.32
CA PRO A 140 7.86 -2.38 -2.98
C PRO A 140 9.11 -1.97 -2.19
N ARG A 141 10.16 -1.56 -2.93
CA ARG A 141 11.45 -1.16 -2.34
C ARG A 141 11.22 -0.13 -1.23
N PRO A 142 12.03 -0.11 -0.16
CA PRO A 142 11.87 0.85 0.93
C PRO A 142 11.83 2.31 0.48
N SER A 143 12.55 2.64 -0.58
CA SER A 143 12.57 3.98 -1.22
C SER A 143 11.23 4.39 -1.84
N LEU A 144 10.36 3.43 -2.16
CA LEU A 144 9.05 3.65 -2.76
C LEU A 144 7.91 3.72 -1.72
N LYS A 145 8.20 3.55 -0.42
CA LYS A 145 7.18 3.48 0.64
C LYS A 145 6.39 4.78 0.85
N GLY A 146 6.87 5.90 0.34
CA GLY A 146 6.24 7.22 0.56
C GLY A 146 5.34 7.68 -0.58
N PHE A 147 5.32 6.99 -1.72
CA PHE A 147 4.47 7.33 -2.86
C PHE A 147 3.06 6.77 -2.63
N LEU A 148 2.06 7.47 -3.19
CA LEU A 148 0.66 7.01 -3.18
C LEU A 148 0.45 5.83 -4.15
#